data_AF-A0A517YJ05-F1
#
_entry.id   AF-A0A517YJ05-F1
#
_cell.length_a   1.000
_cell.length_b   1.000
_cell.length_c   1.000
_cell.angle_alpha   90.00
_cell.angle_beta   90.00
_cell.angle_gamma   90.00
#
_symmetry.space_group_name_H-M   'P 1'
#
loop_
_entity.id
_entity.type
_entity.pdbx_description
1 polymer ?
#
loop_
_entity_poly.entity_id
_entity_poly.type
_entity_poly.pdbx_seq_one_letter_code
_entity_poly.pdbx_strand_id
1 'polypeptide(L)'
;MVAIVTAARDQAALAQVATERASQLTQKDIDKLPDRWAPAFSAKKAGAPELKDAWEQLWFEALTEILIQLKLDGLPHLLLLMDRNDSTYHNFVIVRLLRLAAQGIEPTMILDRIRRRLGNLQHVWTLETVRETVYWTQVDPRPLELLRPMSDIVVPHSDGDTVGTFIARMEMELPVHLARRKAQGL
;
A
#
# COMPACT_ATOMS: atom_id res chain seq x y z
N MET A 1 18.56 -0.52 -1.20
CA MET A 1 17.26 -1.19 -1.02
C MET A 1 17.13 -1.76 0.37
N VAL A 2 17.92 -2.76 0.79
CA VAL A 2 17.80 -3.37 2.13
C VAL A 2 17.76 -2.34 3.27
N ALA A 3 18.69 -1.37 3.29
CA ALA A 3 18.70 -0.30 4.30
C ALA A 3 17.40 0.55 4.35
N ILE A 4 16.75 0.77 3.20
CA ILE A 4 15.49 1.54 3.12
C ILE A 4 14.32 0.68 3.62
N VAL A 5 14.34 -0.62 3.28
CA VAL A 5 13.33 -1.58 3.74
C VAL A 5 13.41 -1.79 5.26
N THR A 6 14.61 -1.81 5.83
CA THR A 6 14.79 -1.84 7.29
C THR A 6 14.30 -0.55 7.95
N ALA A 7 14.52 0.60 7.30
CA ALA A 7 14.03 1.90 7.77
C ALA A 7 12.50 2.06 7.64
N ALA A 8 11.84 1.32 6.75
CA ALA A 8 10.40 1.40 6.51
C ALA A 8 9.51 1.05 7.73
N ARG A 9 10.09 0.53 8.81
CA ARG A 9 9.37 0.37 10.10
C ARG A 9 9.06 1.71 10.78
N ASP A 10 9.78 2.76 10.43
CA ASP A 10 9.62 4.12 10.94
C ASP A 10 9.47 5.07 9.75
N GLN A 11 8.33 5.74 9.65
CA GLN A 11 8.02 6.60 8.51
C GLN A 11 8.98 7.79 8.39
N ALA A 12 9.50 8.33 9.50
CA ALA A 12 10.47 9.42 9.47
C ALA A 12 11.84 8.93 9.00
N ALA A 13 12.28 7.77 9.50
CA ALA A 13 13.52 7.14 9.06
C ALA A 13 13.44 6.74 7.57
N LEU A 14 12.29 6.22 7.14
CA LEU A 14 12.02 5.86 5.75
C LEU A 14 12.22 7.04 4.82
N ALA A 15 11.59 8.19 5.12
CA ALA A 15 11.71 9.40 4.32
C ALA A 15 13.16 9.88 4.21
N GLN A 16 13.91 9.85 5.31
CA GLN A 16 15.33 10.24 5.33
C GLN A 16 16.19 9.34 4.43
N VAL A 17 16.13 8.01 4.64
CA VAL A 17 16.96 7.06 3.87
C VAL A 17 16.53 7.01 2.41
N ALA A 18 15.23 7.17 2.12
CA ALA A 18 14.72 7.27 0.75
C ALA A 18 15.26 8.52 0.05
N THR A 19 15.36 9.66 0.74
CA THR A 19 15.92 10.90 0.20
C THR A 19 17.40 10.73 -0.17
N GLU A 20 18.19 10.18 0.76
CA GLU A 20 19.60 9.90 0.51
C GLU A 20 19.77 8.97 -0.70
N ARG A 21 18.94 7.92 -0.79
CA ARG A 21 19.01 7.00 -1.91
C ARG A 21 18.58 7.64 -3.22
N ALA A 22 17.49 8.41 -3.21
CA ALA A 22 16.97 9.11 -4.38
C ALA A 22 18.06 9.97 -5.02
N SER A 23 18.86 10.69 -4.21
CA SER A 23 19.97 11.53 -4.69
C SER A 23 21.07 10.77 -5.46
N GLN A 24 21.14 9.44 -5.32
CA GLN A 24 22.15 8.58 -5.93
C GLN A 24 21.66 7.84 -7.18
N LEU A 25 20.38 7.97 -7.53
CA LEU A 25 19.79 7.25 -8.67
C LEU A 25 20.00 8.01 -9.98
N THR A 26 20.34 7.27 -11.03
CA THR A 26 20.36 7.80 -12.40
C THR A 26 18.97 7.67 -13.05
N GLN A 27 18.71 8.38 -14.14
CA GLN A 27 17.46 8.20 -14.91
C GLN A 27 17.27 6.73 -15.34
N LYS A 28 18.35 6.05 -15.72
CA LYS A 28 18.32 4.62 -16.07
C LYS A 28 17.93 3.72 -14.89
N ASP A 29 18.26 4.10 -13.66
CA ASP A 29 17.82 3.37 -12.47
C ASP A 29 16.33 3.61 -12.20
N ILE A 30 15.87 4.85 -12.40
CA ILE A 30 14.49 5.28 -12.25
C ILE A 30 13.57 4.53 -13.22
N ASP A 31 13.94 4.46 -14.49
CA ASP A 31 13.18 3.79 -15.53
C ASP A 31 12.98 2.29 -15.25
N LYS A 32 13.84 1.70 -14.41
CA LYS A 32 13.80 0.29 -13.99
C LYS A 32 13.08 0.06 -12.67
N LEU A 33 12.65 1.10 -11.96
CA LEU A 33 11.90 0.95 -10.71
C LEU A 33 10.63 0.10 -10.89
N PRO A 34 9.88 0.21 -12.02
CA PRO A 34 8.72 -0.64 -12.25
C PRO A 34 8.98 -2.14 -12.33
N ASP A 35 10.21 -2.54 -12.68
CA ASP A 35 10.60 -3.95 -12.75
C ASP A 35 11.02 -4.48 -11.37
N ARG A 36 11.21 -3.59 -10.39
CA ARG A 36 11.72 -3.92 -9.06
C ARG A 36 10.62 -4.02 -8.02
N TRP A 37 9.34 -3.87 -8.38
CA TRP A 37 8.23 -3.85 -7.42
C TRP A 37 8.15 -5.09 -6.55
N ALA A 38 8.48 -6.26 -7.09
CA ALA A 38 8.67 -7.47 -6.31
C ALA A 38 10.15 -7.60 -5.87
N PRO A 39 10.43 -7.97 -4.61
CA PRO A 39 11.80 -8.17 -4.16
C PRO A 39 12.44 -9.37 -4.85
N ALA A 40 13.65 -9.19 -5.40
CA ALA A 40 14.40 -10.26 -6.08
C ALA A 40 14.98 -11.33 -5.13
N PHE A 41 14.92 -11.10 -3.82
CA PHE A 41 15.45 -11.97 -2.79
C PHE A 41 14.61 -11.84 -1.50
N SER A 42 14.63 -12.89 -0.68
CA SER A 42 13.90 -12.91 0.59
C SER A 42 14.60 -12.09 1.69
N ALA A 43 13.85 -11.70 2.71
CA ALA A 43 14.35 -11.06 3.93
C ALA A 43 15.56 -11.79 4.56
N LYS A 44 15.51 -13.13 4.60
CA LYS A 44 16.63 -13.96 5.09
C LYS A 44 17.90 -13.78 4.24
N LYS A 45 17.78 -13.79 2.91
CA LYS A 45 18.91 -13.56 1.99
C LYS A 45 19.42 -12.12 2.07
N ALA A 46 18.56 -11.18 2.48
CA ALA A 46 18.91 -9.78 2.71
C ALA A 46 19.65 -9.53 4.03
N GLY A 47 19.74 -10.54 4.91
CA GLY A 47 20.30 -10.37 6.27
C GLY A 47 19.33 -9.76 7.28
N ALA A 48 18.03 -9.71 6.97
CA ALA A 48 16.96 -9.18 7.84
C ALA A 48 15.84 -10.23 8.07
N PRO A 49 16.16 -11.46 8.54
CA PRO A 49 15.19 -12.55 8.65
C PRO A 49 13.96 -12.23 9.51
N GLU A 50 14.09 -11.32 10.46
CA GLU A 50 13.00 -10.80 11.31
C GLU A 50 11.91 -10.08 10.52
N LEU A 51 12.21 -9.61 9.31
CA LEU A 51 11.25 -8.92 8.43
C LEU A 51 10.51 -9.86 7.48
N LYS A 52 10.68 -11.18 7.60
CA LYS A 52 10.12 -12.18 6.66
C LYS A 52 8.66 -11.90 6.29
N ASP A 53 7.81 -11.63 7.28
CA ASP A 53 6.36 -11.53 7.09
C ASP A 53 5.92 -10.14 6.56
N ALA A 54 6.79 -9.12 6.66
CA ALA A 54 6.53 -7.76 6.19
C ALA A 54 7.40 -7.36 4.99
N TRP A 55 8.26 -8.26 4.51
CA TRP A 55 9.33 -7.93 3.56
C TRP A 55 8.82 -7.30 2.28
N GLU A 56 7.78 -7.89 1.70
CA GLU A 56 7.19 -7.43 0.45
C GLU A 56 6.49 -6.07 0.60
N GLN A 57 5.78 -5.86 1.71
CA GLN A 57 5.16 -4.58 2.04
C GLN A 57 6.22 -3.48 2.20
N LEU A 58 7.22 -3.71 3.05
CA LEU A 58 8.27 -2.72 3.34
C LEU A 58 9.11 -2.43 2.08
N TRP A 59 9.28 -3.41 1.20
CA TRP A 59 9.90 -3.23 -0.11
C TRP A 59 9.09 -2.32 -1.03
N PHE A 60 7.78 -2.55 -1.12
CA PHE A 60 6.87 -1.69 -1.87
C PHE A 60 6.89 -0.25 -1.32
N GLU A 61 6.74 -0.08 -0.01
CA GLU A 61 6.76 1.24 0.62
C GLU A 61 8.07 1.98 0.34
N ALA A 62 9.22 1.31 0.47
CA ALA A 62 10.52 1.86 0.12
C ALA A 62 10.60 2.37 -1.33
N LEU A 63 10.11 1.60 -2.29
CA LEU A 63 10.11 2.01 -3.70
C LEU A 63 9.18 3.20 -3.95
N THR A 64 7.98 3.19 -3.36
CA THR A 64 7.06 4.32 -3.51
C THR A 64 7.62 5.59 -2.87
N GLU A 65 8.31 5.49 -1.74
CA GLU A 65 8.91 6.65 -1.08
C GLU A 65 10.05 7.23 -1.91
N ILE A 66 10.91 6.39 -2.50
CA ILE A 66 11.95 6.85 -3.44
C ILE A 66 11.33 7.65 -4.60
N LEU A 67 10.24 7.15 -5.20
CA LEU A 67 9.56 7.87 -6.30
C LEU A 67 9.06 9.25 -5.85
N ILE A 68 8.48 9.34 -4.65
CA ILE A 68 8.05 10.63 -4.07
C ILE A 68 9.25 11.56 -3.86
N GLN A 69 10.33 11.08 -3.25
CA GLN A 69 11.51 11.92 -2.97
C GLN A 69 12.19 12.42 -4.24
N LEU A 70 12.12 11.67 -5.33
CA LEU A 70 12.60 12.10 -6.64
C LEU A 70 11.70 13.16 -7.31
N LYS A 71 10.59 13.55 -6.68
CA LYS A 71 9.54 14.42 -7.26
C LYS A 71 9.06 13.91 -8.63
N LEU A 72 9.20 12.61 -8.86
CA LEU A 72 8.67 12.00 -10.06
C LEU A 72 7.18 11.88 -9.88
N ASP A 73 6.47 11.97 -11.00
CA ASP A 73 5.09 11.54 -11.02
C ASP A 73 5.07 10.02 -10.86
N GLY A 74 5.04 9.57 -9.60
CA GLY A 74 4.94 8.16 -9.22
C GLY A 74 3.56 7.58 -9.53
N LEU A 75 2.58 8.44 -9.82
CA LEU A 75 1.20 8.05 -10.06
C LEU A 75 1.07 7.16 -11.31
N PRO A 76 1.63 7.47 -12.50
CA PRO A 76 1.70 6.55 -13.63
C PRO A 76 2.17 5.15 -13.27
N HIS A 77 3.20 5.02 -12.44
CA HIS A 77 3.73 3.71 -12.05
C HIS A 77 2.79 2.95 -11.11
N LEU A 78 2.15 3.64 -10.16
CA LEU A 78 1.14 3.06 -9.28
C LEU A 78 -0.12 2.64 -10.04
N LEU A 79 -0.55 3.44 -11.01
CA LEU A 79 -1.68 3.12 -11.89
C LEU A 79 -1.39 1.90 -12.76
N LEU A 80 -0.19 1.81 -13.34
CA LEU A 80 0.25 0.62 -14.09
C LEU A 80 0.27 -0.63 -13.22
N LEU A 81 0.69 -0.53 -11.96
CA LEU A 81 0.67 -1.65 -11.02
C LEU A 81 -0.73 -2.11 -10.66
N MET A 82 -1.65 -1.17 -10.46
CA MET A 82 -3.04 -1.47 -10.14
C MET A 82 -3.73 -2.28 -11.25
N ASP A 83 -3.32 -2.07 -12.50
CA ASP A 83 -3.89 -2.73 -13.68
C ASP A 83 -3.31 -4.15 -13.92
N ARG A 84 -2.23 -4.56 -13.24
CA ARG A 84 -1.69 -5.94 -13.33
C ARG A 84 -2.63 -6.91 -12.59
N ASN A 85 -2.78 -8.15 -13.06
CA ASN A 85 -3.64 -9.18 -12.42
C ASN A 85 -2.85 -10.26 -11.66
N ASP A 86 -1.55 -10.21 -11.81
CA ASP A 86 -0.56 -11.15 -11.35
C ASP A 86 0.05 -10.64 -10.03
N SER A 87 -0.65 -10.94 -8.94
CA SER A 87 -0.18 -11.10 -7.55
C SER A 87 0.05 -9.89 -6.60
N THR A 88 -0.39 -10.15 -5.36
CA THR A 88 0.03 -9.71 -3.99
C THR A 88 0.08 -8.25 -3.55
N TYR A 89 -0.02 -7.25 -4.42
CA TYR A 89 0.20 -5.85 -3.98
C TYR A 89 -1.02 -4.92 -4.09
N HIS A 90 -2.20 -5.44 -4.44
CA HIS A 90 -3.39 -4.62 -4.69
C HIS A 90 -3.77 -3.73 -3.51
N ASN A 91 -3.78 -4.30 -2.31
CA ASN A 91 -4.02 -3.58 -1.07
C ASN A 91 -3.03 -2.44 -0.87
N PHE A 92 -1.72 -2.70 -1.02
CA PHE A 92 -0.70 -1.67 -0.81
C PHE A 92 -0.75 -0.56 -1.86
N VAL A 93 -0.99 -0.91 -3.13
CA VAL A 93 -1.15 0.07 -4.21
C VAL A 93 -2.38 0.93 -3.98
N ILE A 94 -3.53 0.34 -3.68
CA ILE A 94 -4.77 1.09 -3.45
C ILE A 94 -4.64 1.99 -2.22
N VAL A 95 -4.08 1.49 -1.11
CA VAL A 95 -3.86 2.31 0.10
C VAL A 95 -2.90 3.47 -0.20
N ARG A 96 -1.83 3.25 -0.96
CA ARG A 96 -0.92 4.35 -1.35
C ARG A 96 -1.61 5.38 -2.24
N LEU A 97 -2.42 4.93 -3.20
CA LEU A 97 -3.21 5.81 -4.04
C LEU A 97 -4.22 6.63 -3.23
N LEU A 98 -4.94 6.02 -2.27
CA LEU A 98 -5.83 6.73 -1.35
C LEU A 98 -5.08 7.80 -0.53
N ARG A 99 -3.85 7.51 -0.08
CA ARG A 99 -3.01 8.48 0.62
C ARG A 99 -2.60 9.66 -0.28
N LEU A 100 -2.27 9.42 -1.55
CA LEU A 100 -1.98 10.49 -2.51
C LEU A 100 -3.23 11.35 -2.80
N ALA A 101 -4.40 10.72 -2.98
CA ALA A 101 -5.66 11.42 -3.14
C ALA A 101 -6.01 12.27 -1.90
N ALA A 102 -5.76 11.76 -0.69
CA ALA A 102 -5.94 12.50 0.57
C ALA A 102 -4.99 13.71 0.71
N GLN A 103 -3.89 13.73 -0.05
CA GLN A 103 -2.97 14.86 -0.17
C GLN A 103 -3.36 15.82 -1.31
N GLY A 104 -4.46 15.55 -2.03
CA GLY A 104 -4.94 16.38 -3.14
C GLY A 104 -4.30 16.08 -4.49
N ILE A 105 -3.53 14.99 -4.60
CA ILE A 105 -2.90 14.58 -5.87
C ILE A 105 -3.94 13.83 -6.70
N GLU A 106 -4.40 14.43 -7.79
CA GLU A 106 -5.31 13.84 -8.78
C GLU A 106 -6.48 13.03 -8.18
N PRO A 107 -7.21 13.57 -7.18
CA PRO A 107 -8.13 12.78 -6.36
C PRO A 107 -9.24 12.14 -7.20
N THR A 108 -9.84 12.87 -8.14
CA THR A 108 -10.92 12.34 -8.99
C THR A 108 -10.46 11.14 -9.82
N MET A 109 -9.32 11.27 -10.52
CA MET A 109 -8.78 10.18 -11.34
C MET A 109 -8.43 8.95 -10.49
N ILE A 110 -7.78 9.17 -9.34
CA ILE A 110 -7.40 8.09 -8.43
C ILE A 110 -8.65 7.34 -7.93
N LEU A 111 -9.65 8.06 -7.45
CA LEU A 111 -10.85 7.45 -6.89
C LEU A 111 -11.68 6.72 -7.95
N ASP A 112 -11.77 7.25 -9.16
CA ASP A 112 -12.41 6.57 -10.29
C ASP A 112 -11.73 5.26 -10.64
N ARG A 113 -10.39 5.25 -10.63
CA ARG A 113 -9.59 4.05 -10.89
C ARG A 113 -9.75 3.01 -9.79
N ILE A 114 -9.67 3.42 -8.51
CA ILE A 114 -9.87 2.53 -7.36
C ILE A 114 -11.27 1.91 -7.41
N ARG A 115 -12.31 2.72 -7.64
CA ARG A 115 -13.71 2.24 -7.76
C ARG A 115 -13.84 1.14 -8.82
N ARG A 116 -13.28 1.36 -10.02
CA ARG A 116 -13.28 0.34 -11.09
C ARG A 116 -12.50 -0.91 -10.69
N ARG A 117 -11.37 -0.76 -10.00
CA ARG A 117 -10.56 -1.90 -9.57
C ARG A 117 -11.29 -2.74 -8.53
N LEU A 118 -11.84 -2.12 -7.48
CA LEU A 118 -12.55 -2.81 -6.40
C LEU A 118 -13.72 -3.66 -6.93
N GLY A 119 -14.48 -3.16 -7.91
CA GLY A 119 -15.57 -3.91 -8.53
C GLY A 119 -15.15 -5.14 -9.35
N ASN A 120 -13.85 -5.28 -9.66
CA ASN A 120 -13.29 -6.43 -10.39
C ASN A 120 -12.35 -7.27 -9.54
N LEU A 121 -12.09 -6.85 -8.30
CA LEU A 121 -11.11 -7.45 -7.43
C LEU A 121 -11.73 -8.60 -6.63
N GLN A 122 -11.06 -9.76 -6.60
CA GLN A 122 -11.56 -10.90 -5.83
C GLN A 122 -11.71 -10.56 -4.34
N HIS A 123 -12.67 -11.20 -3.66
CA HIS A 123 -13.02 -10.89 -2.28
C HIS A 123 -11.83 -10.82 -1.31
N VAL A 124 -10.84 -11.71 -1.44
CA VAL A 124 -9.70 -11.77 -0.52
C VAL A 124 -8.87 -10.49 -0.59
N TRP A 125 -8.64 -9.97 -1.80
CA TRP A 125 -7.84 -8.76 -2.01
C TRP A 125 -8.63 -7.51 -1.65
N THR A 126 -9.95 -7.51 -1.87
CA THR A 126 -10.81 -6.39 -1.43
C THR A 126 -10.85 -6.32 0.09
N LEU A 127 -10.99 -7.46 0.78
CA LEU A 127 -10.92 -7.53 2.24
C LEU A 127 -9.57 -7.04 2.76
N GLU A 128 -8.45 -7.49 2.17
CA GLU A 128 -7.11 -7.02 2.56
C GLU A 128 -6.94 -5.51 2.33
N THR A 129 -7.43 -4.98 1.21
CA THR A 129 -7.40 -3.54 0.91
C THR A 129 -8.16 -2.75 1.96
N VAL A 130 -9.38 -3.19 2.29
CA VAL A 130 -10.20 -2.53 3.32
C VAL A 130 -9.53 -2.63 4.69
N ARG A 131 -9.01 -3.80 5.06
CA ARG A 131 -8.31 -4.02 6.33
C ARG A 131 -7.13 -3.05 6.47
N GLU A 132 -6.23 -2.99 5.48
CA GLU A 132 -5.08 -2.10 5.54
C GLU A 132 -5.50 -0.62 5.57
N THR A 133 -6.56 -0.25 4.84
CA THR A 133 -7.09 1.13 4.88
C THR A 133 -7.65 1.48 6.26
N VAL A 134 -8.38 0.57 6.90
CA VAL A 134 -8.92 0.77 8.25
C VAL A 134 -7.78 0.84 9.28
N TYR A 135 -6.74 0.02 9.16
CA TYR A 135 -5.58 0.10 10.05
C TYR A 135 -4.82 1.41 9.91
N TRP A 136 -4.76 1.97 8.70
CA TRP A 136 -4.11 3.25 8.46
C TRP A 136 -4.78 4.43 9.18
N THR A 137 -6.05 4.29 9.61
CA THR A 137 -6.74 5.35 10.37
C THR A 137 -6.10 5.68 11.71
N GLN A 138 -5.25 4.78 12.23
CA GLN A 138 -4.43 5.06 13.41
C GLN A 138 -3.38 6.16 13.16
N VAL A 139 -3.01 6.37 11.90
CA VAL A 139 -2.02 7.37 11.45
C VAL A 139 -2.71 8.54 10.77
N ASP A 140 -3.63 8.26 9.84
CA ASP A 140 -4.36 9.25 9.06
C ASP A 140 -5.76 8.71 8.71
N PRO A 141 -6.85 9.34 9.15
CA PRO A 141 -8.21 8.87 8.87
C PRO A 141 -8.67 9.12 7.42
N ARG A 142 -8.06 10.08 6.71
CA ARG A 142 -8.54 10.54 5.39
C ARG A 142 -8.61 9.44 4.32
N PRO A 143 -7.67 8.49 4.21
CA PRO A 143 -7.79 7.38 3.26
C PRO A 143 -9.07 6.55 3.44
N LEU A 144 -9.52 6.32 4.68
CA LEU A 144 -10.77 5.60 4.93
C LEU A 144 -11.98 6.46 4.53
N GLU A 145 -11.97 7.76 4.84
CA GLU A 145 -13.02 8.70 4.43
C GLU A 145 -13.21 8.72 2.90
N LEU A 146 -12.11 8.63 2.14
CA LEU A 146 -12.14 8.53 0.68
C LEU A 146 -12.65 7.18 0.16
N LEU A 147 -12.50 6.11 0.94
CA LEU A 147 -13.00 4.78 0.58
C LEU A 147 -14.51 4.62 0.88
N ARG A 148 -15.05 5.31 1.90
CA ARG A 148 -16.47 5.19 2.29
C ARG A 148 -17.48 5.46 1.17
N PRO A 149 -17.29 6.45 0.26
CA PRO A 149 -18.18 6.64 -0.89
C PRO A 149 -18.23 5.48 -1.89
N MET A 150 -17.39 4.46 -1.71
CA MET A 150 -17.37 3.23 -2.50
C MET A 150 -18.06 2.06 -1.77
N SER A 151 -18.77 2.33 -0.66
CA SER A 151 -19.36 1.31 0.20
C SER A 151 -20.40 0.44 -0.49
N ASP A 152 -21.03 0.93 -1.55
CA ASP A 152 -22.07 0.25 -2.33
C ASP A 152 -21.51 -0.72 -3.38
N ILE A 153 -20.19 -0.73 -3.62
CA ILE A 153 -19.57 -1.65 -4.57
C ILE A 153 -19.71 -3.08 -4.06
N VAL A 154 -20.42 -3.90 -4.83
CA VAL A 154 -20.54 -5.35 -4.60
C VAL A 154 -19.20 -6.01 -4.91
N VAL A 155 -18.74 -6.83 -3.98
CA VAL A 155 -17.48 -7.54 -4.10
C VAL A 155 -17.70 -8.86 -4.86
N PRO A 156 -16.92 -9.14 -5.91
CA PRO A 156 -17.00 -10.40 -6.62
C PRO A 156 -16.74 -11.61 -5.71
N HIS A 157 -17.60 -12.63 -5.81
CA HIS A 157 -17.47 -13.92 -5.13
C HIS A 157 -17.54 -13.87 -3.60
N SER A 158 -18.32 -12.95 -3.03
CA SER A 158 -18.51 -12.81 -1.57
C SER A 158 -19.97 -12.78 -1.15
N ASP A 159 -20.83 -13.59 -1.79
CA ASP A 159 -22.25 -13.77 -1.41
C ASP A 159 -23.05 -12.46 -1.22
N GLY A 160 -22.74 -11.42 -2.01
CA GLY A 160 -23.40 -10.12 -1.96
C GLY A 160 -22.77 -9.11 -0.98
N ASP A 161 -21.66 -9.46 -0.31
CA ASP A 161 -20.91 -8.50 0.49
C ASP A 161 -20.47 -7.31 -0.36
N THR A 162 -20.43 -6.16 0.29
CA THR A 162 -19.97 -4.90 -0.30
C THR A 162 -18.68 -4.45 0.35
N VAL A 163 -18.01 -3.48 -0.27
CA VAL A 163 -16.90 -2.75 0.38
C VAL A 163 -17.35 -2.20 1.74
N GLY A 164 -18.60 -1.70 1.84
CA GLY A 164 -19.19 -1.23 3.09
C GLY A 164 -19.29 -2.32 4.16
N THR A 165 -19.69 -3.54 3.78
CA THR A 165 -19.74 -4.71 4.68
C THR A 165 -18.37 -4.99 5.28
N PHE A 166 -17.32 -4.99 4.44
CA PHE A 166 -15.94 -5.21 4.91
C PHE A 166 -15.44 -4.06 5.78
N ILE A 167 -15.77 -2.80 5.47
CA ILE A 167 -15.39 -1.66 6.31
C ILE A 167 -15.98 -1.84 7.71
N ALA A 168 -17.29 -2.06 7.81
CA ALA A 168 -17.96 -2.23 9.10
C ALA A 168 -17.36 -3.38 9.91
N ARG A 169 -17.09 -4.52 9.25
CA ARG A 169 -16.43 -5.67 9.88
C ARG A 169 -15.04 -5.33 10.42
N MET A 170 -14.19 -4.69 9.60
CA MET A 170 -12.83 -4.34 10.00
C MET A 170 -12.79 -3.26 11.09
N GLU A 171 -13.70 -2.29 11.09
CA GLU A 171 -13.83 -1.30 12.15
C GLU A 171 -14.20 -1.94 13.50
N MET A 172 -15.07 -2.97 13.50
CA MET A 172 -15.39 -3.73 14.71
C MET A 172 -14.21 -4.59 15.19
N GLU A 173 -13.44 -5.18 14.28
CA GLU A 173 -12.29 -6.03 14.61
C GLU A 173 -11.03 -5.23 14.99
N LEU A 174 -10.95 -3.96 14.63
CA LEU A 174 -9.77 -3.10 14.81
C LEU A 174 -9.19 -3.14 16.24
N PRO A 175 -9.98 -3.01 17.33
CA PRO A 175 -9.43 -3.05 18.69
C PRO A 175 -8.74 -4.38 19.02
N VAL A 176 -9.28 -5.50 18.53
CA VAL A 176 -8.74 -6.85 18.74
C VAL A 176 -7.40 -7.00 18.01
N HIS A 177 -7.33 -6.53 16.76
CA HIS A 177 -6.10 -6.60 15.97
C HIS A 177 -5.00 -5.67 16.52
N LEU A 178 -5.34 -4.48 17.00
CA LEU A 178 -4.38 -3.57 17.64
C LEU A 178 -3.82 -4.18 18.93
N ALA A 179 -4.67 -4.80 19.76
CA ALA A 179 -4.22 -5.50 20.96
C ALA A 179 -3.25 -6.65 20.61
N ARG A 180 -3.51 -7.38 19.53
CA ARG A 180 -2.64 -8.47 19.04
C ARG A 180 -1.31 -7.96 18.51
N ARG A 181 -1.28 -6.88 17.71
CA ARG A 181 -0.05 -6.27 17.20
C ARG A 181 0.84 -5.77 18.33
N LYS A 182 0.24 -5.07 19.30
CA LYS A 182 0.94 -4.62 20.51
C LYS A 182 1.55 -5.78 21.30
N ALA A 183 0.85 -6.91 21.40
CA ALA A 183 1.38 -8.12 22.04
C ALA A 183 2.54 -8.78 21.25
N GLN A 184 2.65 -8.50 19.95
CA GLN A 184 3.70 -9.00 19.06
C GLN A 184 4.89 -8.03 18.90
N GLY A 185 4.86 -6.85 19.53
CA GLY A 185 5.93 -5.84 19.41
C GLY A 185 5.97 -5.15 18.04
N LEU A 186 4.82 -5.10 17.35
CA LEU A 186 4.56 -4.29 16.15
C LEU A 186 3.69 -3.10 16.53
#